data_AF-A0A1W9ISF3-F1
#
_entry.id   AF-A0A1W9ISF3-F1
#
_cell.length_a   1.000
_cell.length_b   1.000
_cell.length_c   1.000
_cell.angle_alpha   90.00
_cell.angle_beta   90.00
_cell.angle_gamma   90.00
#
_symmetry.space_group_name_H-M   'P 1'
#
loop_
_entity.id
_entity.type
_entity.pdbx_description
1 polymer ?
#
loop_
_entity_poly.entity_id
_entity_poly.type
_entity_poly.pdbx_seq_one_letter_code
_entity_poly.pdbx_strand_id
1 'polypeptide(L)'
;MLSEYHPTNPEIQSGTYYDRGFPPTDDIWIRNWYRTEANPPGTSFRYANANEAPIPPVKQAASGAGGKYHYIKGTGPGNRISGFFINFYGDRAQGFSLQNHYGPCPNTGYGPYDSCNYYPNRAAVQLQDNIWYCIEYHVKLNTPGKDDGIIEMFVNGILSMGYYDVLARGPALVNGNGPNSTFDRITHYTQYNSGLRYTDDLAVGNTRIGCSKGRGGPDPPPPASPSQLDLR
;
A
#
# COMPACT_ATOMS: atom_id res chain seq x y z
N MET A 1 -5.57 19.09 10.54
CA MET A 1 -5.44 17.66 10.16
C MET A 1 -4.89 16.95 11.40
N LEU A 2 -5.68 16.08 12.02
CA LEU A 2 -5.34 15.41 13.27
C LEU A 2 -4.35 14.27 12.99
N SER A 3 -3.18 14.29 13.62
CA SER A 3 -2.34 13.08 13.76
C SER A 3 -2.72 12.41 15.07
N GLU A 4 -3.30 11.21 15.02
CA GLU A 4 -3.55 10.41 16.21
C GLU A 4 -2.51 9.29 16.32
N TYR A 5 -1.91 9.19 17.51
CA TYR A 5 -1.06 8.08 17.93
C TYR A 5 -1.91 7.06 18.69
N HIS A 6 -1.91 5.80 18.26
CA HIS A 6 -2.66 4.73 18.91
C HIS A 6 -1.71 3.61 19.37
N PRO A 7 -1.83 3.08 20.59
CA PRO A 7 -0.99 1.98 21.10
C PRO A 7 -1.43 0.60 20.57
N THR A 8 -0.48 -0.34 20.60
CA THR A 8 -0.44 -1.64 19.91
C THR A 8 -1.42 -2.71 20.43
N ASN A 9 -2.09 -3.44 19.52
CA ASN A 9 -2.83 -4.69 19.78
C ASN A 9 -1.94 -5.91 19.44
N PRO A 10 -1.73 -6.90 20.33
CA PRO A 10 -0.74 -7.98 20.16
C PRO A 10 -1.24 -9.20 19.36
N GLU A 11 -1.68 -9.03 18.11
CA GLU A 11 -1.76 -10.14 17.14
C GLU A 11 -0.67 -10.02 16.08
N ILE A 12 -0.05 -11.13 15.71
CA ILE A 12 1.29 -11.29 15.11
C ILE A 12 1.45 -10.73 13.66
N GLN A 13 0.56 -9.83 13.25
CA GLN A 13 0.60 -9.02 12.02
C GLN A 13 0.38 -7.51 12.30
N SER A 14 0.48 -7.05 13.55
CA SER A 14 0.04 -5.73 14.01
C SER A 14 1.16 -4.68 14.07
N GLY A 15 1.25 -3.88 13.02
CA GLY A 15 1.56 -2.46 13.20
C GLY A 15 0.33 -1.72 13.73
N THR A 16 0.51 -0.52 14.26
CA THR A 16 -0.62 0.41 14.40
C THR A 16 -1.18 0.70 13.01
N TYR A 17 -2.49 0.62 12.86
CA TYR A 17 -3.16 0.89 11.61
C TYR A 17 -4.33 1.83 11.82
N TYR A 18 -4.71 2.53 10.77
CA TYR A 18 -5.97 3.26 10.72
C TYR A 18 -6.76 2.83 9.50
N ASP A 19 -8.08 2.77 9.67
CA ASP A 19 -9.02 2.41 8.62
C ASP A 19 -9.73 3.66 8.10
N ARG A 20 -9.99 3.69 6.79
CA ARG A 20 -10.92 4.62 6.15
C ARG A 20 -11.89 3.80 5.30
N GLY A 21 -13.16 3.79 5.70
CA GLY A 21 -14.25 3.24 4.90
C GLY A 21 -14.73 4.25 3.86
N PHE A 22 -15.29 3.73 2.76
CA PHE A 22 -15.91 4.51 1.68
C PHE A 22 -16.99 3.67 1.00
N PRO A 23 -17.91 4.28 0.23
CA PRO A 23 -18.87 3.53 -0.56
C PRO A 23 -18.17 2.49 -1.45
N PRO A 24 -18.72 1.27 -1.60
CA PRO A 24 -18.13 0.26 -2.45
C PRO A 24 -17.83 0.77 -3.87
N THR A 25 -16.61 0.53 -4.35
CA THR A 25 -16.14 0.93 -5.69
C THR A 25 -15.32 -0.17 -6.32
N ASP A 26 -15.31 -0.23 -7.64
CA ASP A 26 -14.37 -1.05 -8.40
C ASP A 26 -13.23 -0.24 -9.02
N ASP A 27 -13.24 1.07 -8.90
CA ASP A 27 -12.19 1.99 -9.35
C ASP A 27 -11.76 2.87 -8.17
N ILE A 28 -10.49 2.76 -7.78
CA ILE A 28 -9.95 3.49 -6.63
C ILE A 28 -8.59 4.12 -6.94
N TRP A 29 -8.48 5.39 -6.57
CA TRP A 29 -7.27 6.19 -6.58
C TRP A 29 -6.87 6.52 -5.14
N ILE A 30 -5.60 6.33 -4.80
CA ILE A 30 -5.04 6.62 -3.48
C ILE A 30 -3.76 7.42 -3.69
N ARG A 31 -3.62 8.55 -3.00
CA ARG A 31 -2.40 9.37 -3.06
C ARG A 31 -1.93 9.69 -1.66
N ASN A 32 -0.62 9.59 -1.43
CA ASN A 32 0.02 10.03 -0.20
C ASN A 32 1.42 10.58 -0.48
N TRP A 33 1.90 11.46 0.39
CA TRP A 33 3.32 11.79 0.46
C TRP A 33 4.03 10.77 1.34
N TYR A 34 5.26 10.45 0.98
CA TYR A 34 6.03 9.36 1.54
C TYR A 34 7.48 9.79 1.74
N ARG A 35 8.02 9.60 2.95
CA ARG A 35 9.45 9.80 3.24
C ARG A 35 9.92 8.80 4.28
N THR A 36 11.12 8.28 4.10
CA THR A 36 11.79 7.44 5.09
C THR A 36 13.01 8.14 5.64
N GLU A 37 13.37 7.84 6.88
CA GLU A 37 14.58 8.32 7.50
C GLU A 37 15.27 7.19 8.27
N ALA A 38 16.60 7.29 8.33
CA ALA A 38 17.40 6.45 9.20
C ALA A 38 17.17 6.82 10.67
N ASN A 39 17.06 5.82 11.54
CA ASN A 39 17.01 6.03 12.99
C ASN A 39 17.64 4.81 13.69
N PRO A 40 18.80 4.95 14.37
CA PRO A 40 19.52 6.19 14.67
C PRO A 40 20.23 6.83 13.45
N PRO A 41 20.63 8.13 13.54
CA PRO A 41 21.40 8.79 12.49
C PRO A 41 22.68 8.02 12.12
N GLY A 42 23.04 7.98 10.83
CA GLY A 42 24.17 7.20 10.32
C GLY A 42 23.85 5.75 9.94
N THR A 43 22.58 5.33 10.09
CA THR A 43 22.06 4.06 9.55
C THR A 43 21.26 4.29 8.27
N SER A 44 20.49 3.30 7.82
CA SER A 44 19.51 3.43 6.73
C SER A 44 18.14 2.96 7.22
N PHE A 45 17.07 3.51 6.65
CA PHE A 45 15.76 2.88 6.80
C PHE A 45 15.81 1.46 6.23
N ARG A 46 15.13 0.51 6.88
CA ARG A 46 15.01 -0.88 6.39
C ARG A 46 13.55 -1.32 6.39
N TYR A 47 13.10 -1.76 5.23
CA TYR A 47 11.84 -2.47 5.11
C TYR A 47 11.93 -3.82 5.82
N ALA A 48 10.79 -4.34 6.27
CA ALA A 48 10.72 -5.71 6.73
C ALA A 48 11.15 -6.65 5.60
N ASN A 49 12.03 -7.59 5.92
CA ASN A 49 12.47 -8.65 5.01
C ASN A 49 12.28 -9.99 5.72
N ALA A 50 11.78 -10.99 4.98
CA ALA A 50 11.58 -12.36 5.44
C ALA A 50 12.86 -13.02 5.98
N ASN A 51 14.03 -12.59 5.48
CA ASN A 51 15.32 -13.23 5.74
C ASN A 51 16.20 -12.48 6.75
N GLU A 52 15.75 -11.33 7.27
CA GLU A 52 16.52 -10.59 8.28
C GLU A 52 16.11 -11.03 9.69
N ALA A 53 17.11 -11.29 10.53
CA ALA A 53 16.88 -11.51 11.95
C ALA A 53 16.23 -10.26 12.55
N PRO A 54 15.25 -10.41 13.47
CA PRO A 54 14.61 -9.26 14.11
C PRO A 54 15.67 -8.40 14.81
N ILE A 55 15.68 -7.09 14.57
CA ILE A 55 16.60 -6.18 15.25
C ILE A 55 16.01 -5.88 16.64
N PRO A 56 16.70 -6.21 17.75
CA PRO A 56 16.23 -5.88 19.09
C PRO A 56 16.09 -4.35 19.28
N PRO A 57 15.09 -3.85 20.04
CA PRO A 57 14.12 -4.57 20.87
C PRO A 57 12.82 -4.96 20.12
N VAL A 58 12.77 -4.77 18.80
CA VAL A 58 11.54 -4.99 18.03
C VAL A 58 11.34 -6.50 17.83
N LYS A 59 10.37 -7.07 18.54
CA LYS A 59 9.87 -8.44 18.29
C LYS A 59 9.11 -8.48 16.96
N GLN A 60 9.79 -8.31 15.83
CA GLN A 60 9.18 -8.59 14.53
C GLN A 60 9.31 -10.07 14.25
N ALA A 61 8.19 -10.76 14.08
CA ALA A 61 8.20 -12.12 13.56
C ALA A 61 8.69 -12.06 12.11
N ALA A 62 9.87 -12.63 11.86
CA ALA A 62 10.34 -12.96 10.52
C ALA A 62 9.28 -13.83 9.84
N SER A 63 8.42 -13.21 9.05
CA SER A 63 7.41 -13.91 8.26
C SER A 63 7.17 -13.17 6.96
N GLY A 64 8.03 -13.45 5.96
CA GLY A 64 7.68 -13.38 4.55
C GLY A 64 7.33 -12.02 3.91
N ALA A 65 7.05 -10.98 4.69
CA ALA A 65 6.31 -9.82 4.22
C ALA A 65 7.23 -8.60 4.10
N GLY A 66 7.33 -8.06 2.89
CA GLY A 66 7.84 -6.72 2.64
C GLY A 66 7.14 -5.64 3.48
N GLY A 67 7.69 -4.42 3.49
CA GLY A 67 7.06 -3.29 4.18
C GLY A 67 5.76 -2.87 3.49
N LYS A 68 4.63 -2.94 4.21
CA LYS A 68 3.29 -2.58 3.69
C LYS A 68 2.94 -1.13 4.03
N TYR A 69 2.31 -0.42 3.10
CA TYR A 69 1.84 0.96 3.31
C TYR A 69 0.33 1.04 3.45
N HIS A 70 -0.36 0.57 2.42
CA HIS A 70 -1.79 0.63 2.31
C HIS A 70 -2.30 -0.75 1.92
N TYR A 71 -3.49 -1.06 2.41
CA TYR A 71 -4.23 -2.27 2.14
C TYR A 71 -5.63 -1.88 1.72
N ILE A 72 -6.03 -2.28 0.52
CA ILE A 72 -7.39 -2.13 0.01
C ILE A 72 -8.12 -3.45 0.16
N LYS A 73 -9.37 -3.41 0.62
CA LYS A 73 -10.18 -4.63 0.71
C LYS A 73 -11.65 -4.33 0.55
N GLY A 74 -12.38 -5.39 0.20
CA GLY A 74 -13.81 -5.47 0.39
C GLY A 74 -14.18 -6.09 1.73
N THR A 75 -15.30 -5.69 2.32
CA THR A 75 -15.75 -6.18 3.64
C THR A 75 -17.08 -6.94 3.61
N GLY A 76 -17.75 -7.00 2.46
CA GLY A 76 -19.00 -7.73 2.28
C GLY A 76 -18.84 -9.25 2.12
N PRO A 77 -19.92 -10.04 2.32
CA PRO A 77 -19.96 -11.46 1.98
C PRO A 77 -19.59 -11.69 0.52
N GLY A 78 -18.67 -12.63 0.25
CA GLY A 78 -18.20 -12.89 -1.12
C GLY A 78 -17.29 -11.81 -1.71
N ASN A 79 -16.64 -11.02 -0.85
CA ASN A 79 -15.70 -9.99 -1.24
C ASN A 79 -14.31 -10.26 -0.65
N ARG A 80 -13.61 -11.27 -1.17
CA ARG A 80 -12.26 -11.64 -0.74
C ARG A 80 -11.15 -11.01 -1.57
N ILE A 81 -11.46 -10.15 -2.53
CA ILE A 81 -10.41 -9.43 -3.23
C ILE A 81 -9.80 -8.38 -2.32
N SER A 82 -8.48 -8.38 -2.26
CA SER A 82 -7.74 -7.41 -1.45
C SER A 82 -6.36 -7.19 -2.03
N GLY A 83 -5.77 -6.03 -1.77
CA GLY A 83 -4.50 -5.64 -2.35
C GLY A 83 -3.63 -4.85 -1.39
N PHE A 84 -2.31 -5.01 -1.48
CA PHE A 84 -1.33 -4.36 -0.63
C PHE A 84 -0.31 -3.63 -1.48
N PHE A 85 -0.04 -2.37 -1.14
CA PHE A 85 1.11 -1.64 -1.66
C PHE A 85 2.31 -1.92 -0.76
N ILE A 86 3.39 -2.43 -1.35
CA ILE A 86 4.45 -3.11 -0.60
C ILE A 86 5.83 -2.89 -1.22
N ASN A 87 6.86 -2.76 -0.39
CA ASN A 87 8.26 -2.91 -0.80
C ASN A 87 8.70 -4.36 -0.60
N PHE A 88 8.81 -5.11 -1.69
CA PHE A 88 9.11 -6.54 -1.65
C PHE A 88 10.55 -6.80 -1.21
N TYR A 89 10.73 -7.64 -0.18
CA TYR A 89 12.02 -8.22 0.20
C TYR A 89 13.19 -7.21 0.36
N GLY A 90 12.90 -6.01 0.88
CA GLY A 90 13.91 -4.97 1.07
C GLY A 90 14.18 -4.08 -0.15
N ASP A 91 13.51 -4.31 -1.28
CA ASP A 91 13.58 -3.44 -2.46
C ASP A 91 13.17 -2.00 -2.09
N ARG A 92 13.80 -1.01 -2.73
CA ARG A 92 13.47 0.41 -2.60
C ARG A 92 12.41 0.85 -3.60
N ALA A 93 12.07 0.04 -4.60
CA ALA A 93 10.92 0.27 -5.45
C ALA A 93 9.63 -0.30 -4.82
N GLN A 94 8.51 0.39 -5.02
CA GLN A 94 7.20 -0.08 -4.57
C GLN A 94 6.58 -1.02 -5.60
N GLY A 95 5.92 -2.05 -5.11
CA GLY A 95 5.08 -2.94 -5.91
C GLY A 95 3.69 -3.09 -5.29
N PHE A 96 2.91 -3.98 -5.88
CA PHE A 96 1.56 -4.30 -5.43
C PHE A 96 1.35 -5.80 -5.37
N SER A 97 0.71 -6.28 -4.31
CA SER A 97 0.29 -7.68 -4.20
C SER A 97 -1.23 -7.74 -4.18
N LEU A 98 -1.84 -8.54 -5.04
CA LEU A 98 -3.29 -8.75 -5.11
C LEU A 98 -3.61 -10.17 -4.67
N GLN A 99 -4.48 -10.32 -3.67
CA GLN A 99 -4.94 -11.61 -3.17
C GLN A 99 -6.26 -12.04 -3.81
N ASN A 100 -6.42 -13.36 -3.93
CA ASN A 100 -7.57 -14.00 -4.55
C ASN A 100 -7.79 -13.51 -6.00
N HIS A 101 -6.70 -13.26 -6.74
CA HIS A 101 -6.73 -12.75 -8.11
C HIS A 101 -7.34 -13.78 -9.06
N TYR A 102 -8.37 -13.42 -9.84
CA TYR A 102 -9.07 -14.40 -10.69
C TYR A 102 -8.19 -15.00 -11.81
N GLY A 103 -7.35 -14.20 -12.46
CA GLY A 103 -6.46 -14.67 -13.52
C GLY A 103 -5.28 -15.49 -13.01
N PRO A 104 -4.50 -16.12 -13.91
CA PRO A 104 -3.18 -16.61 -13.56
C PRO A 104 -2.24 -15.44 -13.25
N CYS A 105 -1.35 -15.62 -12.28
CA CYS A 105 -0.40 -14.56 -11.93
C CYS A 105 0.66 -14.37 -13.03
N PRO A 106 0.85 -13.14 -13.56
CA PRO A 106 1.72 -12.92 -14.71
C PRO A 106 3.19 -13.23 -14.46
N ASN A 107 3.66 -13.11 -13.21
CA ASN A 107 5.10 -13.19 -12.88
C ASN A 107 5.50 -14.44 -12.08
N THR A 108 4.55 -15.12 -11.43
CA THR A 108 4.85 -16.23 -10.51
C THR A 108 4.37 -17.58 -11.01
N GLY A 109 3.52 -17.61 -12.05
CA GLY A 109 2.92 -18.84 -12.56
C GLY A 109 1.90 -19.47 -11.61
N TYR A 110 1.54 -18.80 -10.52
CA TYR A 110 0.45 -19.24 -9.66
C TYR A 110 -0.87 -19.23 -10.41
N GLY A 111 -1.72 -20.20 -10.07
CA GLY A 111 -3.02 -20.38 -10.71
C GLY A 111 -4.03 -19.29 -10.31
N PRO A 112 -5.23 -19.34 -10.92
CA PRO A 112 -6.39 -18.56 -10.51
C PRO A 112 -6.67 -18.62 -9.01
N TYR A 113 -7.11 -17.49 -8.47
CA TYR A 113 -7.47 -17.25 -7.07
C TYR A 113 -6.31 -17.33 -6.08
N ASP A 114 -5.08 -17.08 -6.53
CA ASP A 114 -3.89 -16.98 -5.68
C ASP A 114 -3.49 -15.51 -5.42
N SER A 115 -2.34 -15.31 -4.78
CA SER A 115 -1.70 -14.03 -4.52
C SER A 115 -0.71 -13.69 -5.64
N CYS A 116 -0.97 -12.62 -6.36
CA CYS A 116 -0.10 -12.17 -7.44
C CYS A 116 0.70 -10.94 -7.05
N ASN A 117 1.99 -10.96 -7.34
CA ASN A 117 2.87 -9.81 -7.16
C ASN A 117 3.09 -9.09 -8.49
N TYR A 118 2.89 -7.78 -8.45
CA TYR A 118 3.05 -6.82 -9.53
C TYR A 118 4.22 -5.92 -9.16
N TYR A 119 5.23 -5.89 -10.04
CA TYR A 119 6.46 -5.14 -9.85
C TYR A 119 6.50 -3.96 -10.82
N PRO A 120 7.26 -2.90 -10.53
CA PRO A 120 7.52 -1.85 -11.51
C PRO A 120 7.96 -2.42 -12.86
N ASN A 121 7.21 -2.07 -13.91
CA ASN A 121 7.41 -2.53 -15.29
C ASN A 121 7.40 -1.37 -16.30
N ARG A 122 7.45 -0.13 -15.79
CA ARG A 122 7.55 1.11 -16.56
C ARG A 122 8.85 1.81 -16.15
N ALA A 123 8.77 2.95 -15.47
CA ALA A 123 9.97 3.62 -14.96
C ALA A 123 10.42 3.01 -13.62
N ALA A 124 11.70 2.65 -13.49
CA ALA A 124 12.26 2.25 -12.21
C ALA A 124 12.52 3.50 -11.34
N VAL A 125 11.68 3.72 -10.32
CA VAL A 125 11.89 4.80 -9.33
C VAL A 125 12.27 4.19 -7.99
N GLN A 126 13.53 4.39 -7.61
CA GLN A 126 14.09 3.90 -6.35
C GLN A 126 13.88 4.94 -5.24
N LEU A 127 13.19 4.57 -4.17
CA LEU A 127 12.91 5.45 -3.05
C LEU A 127 14.14 5.59 -2.15
N GLN A 128 14.60 6.82 -1.97
CA GLN A 128 15.74 7.16 -1.13
C GLN A 128 15.31 7.74 0.22
N ASP A 129 16.13 7.51 1.25
CA ASP A 129 15.92 8.13 2.56
C ASP A 129 16.08 9.65 2.50
N ASN A 130 15.40 10.33 3.39
CA ASN A 130 15.36 11.78 3.55
C ASN A 130 14.75 12.57 2.37
N ILE A 131 14.14 11.90 1.39
CA ILE A 131 13.44 12.53 0.26
C ILE A 131 11.93 12.28 0.36
N TRP A 132 11.13 13.33 0.13
CA TRP A 132 9.68 13.20 -0.03
C TRP A 132 9.33 12.77 -1.45
N TYR A 133 8.49 11.75 -1.55
CA TYR A 133 7.89 11.27 -2.79
C TYR A 133 6.38 11.41 -2.70
N CYS A 134 5.75 11.94 -3.74
CA CYS A 134 4.32 11.73 -3.94
C CYS A 134 4.12 10.35 -4.55
N ILE A 135 3.39 9.49 -3.85
CA ILE A 135 3.00 8.18 -4.35
C ILE A 135 1.51 8.23 -4.66
N GLU A 136 1.15 7.85 -5.87
CA GLU A 136 -0.24 7.68 -6.30
C GLU A 136 -0.45 6.27 -6.84
N TYR A 137 -1.53 5.64 -6.44
CA TYR A 137 -1.94 4.32 -6.85
C TYR A 137 -3.31 4.38 -7.52
N HIS A 138 -3.52 3.53 -8.52
CA HIS A 138 -4.81 3.33 -9.16
C HIS A 138 -5.06 1.85 -9.37
N VAL A 139 -6.20 1.36 -8.86
CA VAL A 139 -6.64 -0.01 -9.06
C VAL A 139 -8.08 0.03 -9.56
N LYS A 140 -8.30 -0.56 -10.73
CA LYS A 140 -9.62 -0.79 -11.30
C LYS A 140 -9.85 -2.27 -11.48
N LEU A 141 -10.89 -2.83 -10.86
CA LEU A 141 -11.30 -4.20 -11.11
C LEU A 141 -11.88 -4.31 -12.52
N ASN A 142 -11.63 -5.43 -13.19
CA ASN A 142 -12.24 -5.73 -14.47
C ASN A 142 -13.75 -5.90 -14.35
N THR A 143 -14.48 -5.57 -15.41
CA THR A 143 -15.86 -5.99 -15.65
C THR A 143 -15.93 -7.53 -15.56
N PRO A 144 -16.90 -8.12 -14.82
CA PRO A 144 -17.00 -9.57 -14.71
C PRO A 144 -17.07 -10.24 -16.10
N GLY A 145 -16.14 -11.16 -16.37
CA GLY A 145 -16.05 -11.87 -17.66
C GLY A 145 -15.28 -11.13 -18.76
N LYS A 146 -14.70 -9.96 -18.48
CA LYS A 146 -13.78 -9.25 -19.38
C LYS A 146 -12.43 -9.04 -18.70
N ASP A 147 -11.39 -8.87 -19.50
CA ASP A 147 -10.02 -8.55 -19.14
C ASP A 147 -9.75 -7.06 -19.32
N ASP A 148 -10.44 -6.19 -18.57
CA ASP A 148 -10.34 -4.72 -18.67
C ASP A 148 -9.94 -4.05 -17.34
N GLY A 149 -9.31 -4.82 -16.44
CA GLY A 149 -8.82 -4.34 -15.15
C GLY A 149 -7.48 -3.63 -15.26
N ILE A 150 -7.18 -2.76 -14.29
CA ILE A 150 -6.02 -1.87 -14.30
C ILE A 150 -5.35 -1.88 -12.93
N ILE A 151 -4.02 -1.93 -12.92
CA ILE A 151 -3.18 -1.66 -11.75
C ILE A 151 -2.09 -0.70 -12.18
N GLU A 152 -2.08 0.51 -11.61
CA GLU A 152 -1.09 1.54 -11.88
C GLU A 152 -0.50 2.11 -10.59
N MET A 153 0.74 2.55 -10.69
CA MET A 153 1.42 3.29 -9.64
C MET A 153 2.31 4.38 -10.24
N PHE A 154 2.21 5.56 -9.67
CA PHE A 154 2.96 6.75 -10.03
C PHE A 154 3.83 7.20 -8.86
N VAL A 155 5.09 7.54 -9.14
CA VAL A 155 6.00 8.17 -8.18
C VAL A 155 6.39 9.53 -8.72
N ASN A 156 6.06 10.60 -7.99
CA ASN A 156 6.21 11.98 -8.44
C ASN A 156 5.57 12.23 -9.81
N GLY A 157 4.44 11.57 -10.08
CA GLY A 157 3.70 11.66 -11.35
C GLY A 157 4.27 10.80 -12.49
N ILE A 158 5.40 10.14 -12.29
CA ILE A 158 6.01 9.22 -13.25
C ILE A 158 5.37 7.84 -13.08
N LEU A 159 4.79 7.28 -14.15
CA LEU A 159 4.25 5.92 -14.15
C LEU A 159 5.38 4.90 -13.94
N SER A 160 5.42 4.26 -12.78
CA SER A 160 6.43 3.28 -12.37
C SER A 160 5.96 1.85 -12.61
N MET A 161 4.66 1.61 -12.42
CA MET A 161 4.02 0.32 -12.65
C MET A 161 2.71 0.52 -13.41
N GLY A 162 2.48 -0.28 -14.44
CA GLY A 162 1.25 -0.29 -15.23
C GLY A 162 0.97 -1.67 -15.78
N TYR A 163 -0.04 -2.33 -15.22
CA TYR A 163 -0.61 -3.57 -15.70
C TYR A 163 -2.03 -3.31 -16.18
N TYR A 164 -2.29 -3.70 -17.41
CA TYR A 164 -3.58 -3.55 -18.09
C TYR A 164 -4.10 -4.95 -18.40
N ASP A 165 -5.38 -5.01 -18.72
CA ASP A 165 -6.10 -6.25 -19.02
C ASP A 165 -6.05 -7.27 -17.87
N VAL A 166 -6.10 -6.75 -16.63
CA VAL A 166 -5.95 -7.54 -15.41
C VAL A 166 -7.25 -8.23 -15.04
N LEU A 167 -7.24 -9.56 -14.96
CA LEU A 167 -8.38 -10.38 -14.51
C LEU A 167 -8.44 -10.46 -12.97
N ALA A 168 -8.74 -9.36 -12.31
CA ALA A 168 -8.79 -9.28 -10.85
C ALA A 168 -10.05 -9.94 -10.25
N ARG A 169 -11.23 -9.64 -10.80
CA ARG A 169 -12.58 -10.01 -10.37
C ARG A 169 -13.13 -11.17 -11.20
N GLY A 170 -13.67 -12.19 -10.53
CA GLY A 170 -14.22 -13.38 -11.18
C GLY A 170 -15.64 -13.18 -11.75
N PRO A 171 -16.03 -13.90 -12.82
CA PRO A 171 -17.38 -13.86 -13.38
C PRO A 171 -18.42 -14.61 -12.53
N ALA A 172 -17.96 -15.53 -11.67
CA ALA A 172 -18.77 -16.28 -10.73
C ALA A 172 -18.08 -16.31 -9.36
N LEU A 173 -18.87 -16.51 -8.30
CA LEU A 173 -18.33 -16.59 -6.95
C LEU A 173 -17.56 -17.91 -6.76
N VAL A 174 -16.23 -17.80 -6.69
CA VAL A 174 -15.31 -18.91 -6.42
C VAL A 174 -14.26 -18.42 -5.44
N ASN A 175 -13.99 -19.21 -4.40
CA ASN A 175 -13.05 -18.85 -3.33
C ASN A 175 -13.30 -17.45 -2.73
N GLY A 176 -14.55 -16.98 -2.74
CA GLY A 176 -14.96 -15.69 -2.20
C GLY A 176 -14.61 -14.46 -3.05
N ASN A 177 -14.07 -14.63 -4.26
CA ASN A 177 -14.02 -13.56 -5.27
C ASN A 177 -15.10 -13.87 -6.33
N GLY A 178 -15.91 -12.89 -6.68
CA GLY A 178 -17.01 -13.05 -7.62
C GLY A 178 -17.40 -11.74 -8.30
N PRO A 179 -18.49 -11.74 -9.08
CA PRO A 179 -18.84 -10.60 -9.95
C PRO A 179 -19.18 -9.33 -9.17
N ASN A 180 -19.52 -9.45 -7.88
CA ASN A 180 -19.88 -8.35 -7.00
C ASN A 180 -18.72 -7.90 -6.09
N SER A 181 -17.50 -8.42 -6.28
CA SER A 181 -16.34 -7.98 -5.51
C SER A 181 -16.02 -6.50 -5.79
N THR A 182 -15.68 -5.77 -4.72
CA THR A 182 -15.48 -4.31 -4.68
C THR A 182 -14.48 -3.96 -3.58
N PHE A 183 -13.95 -2.74 -3.59
CA PHE A 183 -13.24 -2.15 -2.46
C PHE A 183 -14.17 -1.22 -1.70
N ASP A 184 -14.13 -1.28 -0.38
CA ASP A 184 -14.93 -0.40 0.51
C ASP A 184 -14.11 0.13 1.69
N ARG A 185 -12.83 -0.27 1.77
CA ARG A 185 -11.96 0.06 2.89
C ARG A 185 -10.50 0.13 2.49
N ILE A 186 -9.82 1.14 3.03
CA ILE A 186 -8.37 1.25 3.05
C ILE A 186 -7.91 1.15 4.50
N THR A 187 -6.95 0.28 4.74
CA THR A 187 -6.18 0.20 5.99
C THR A 187 -4.77 0.69 5.71
N HIS A 188 -4.30 1.70 6.45
CA HIS A 188 -2.90 2.11 6.40
C HIS A 188 -2.13 1.37 7.50
N TYR A 189 -1.09 0.62 7.14
CA TYR A 189 -0.31 -0.18 8.08
C TYR A 189 1.03 0.45 8.39
N THR A 190 1.40 0.52 9.67
CA THR A 190 2.76 0.88 10.09
C THR A 190 3.64 -0.37 10.16
N GLN A 191 4.09 -0.89 9.01
CA GLN A 191 4.96 -2.08 8.94
C GLN A 191 6.32 -1.75 8.29
N TYR A 192 7.39 -1.84 9.07
CA TYR A 192 8.80 -1.67 8.65
C TYR A 192 9.76 -2.23 9.71
N ASN A 193 11.01 -2.55 9.37
CA ASN A 193 11.99 -3.10 10.32
C ASN A 193 12.61 -1.99 11.19
N SER A 194 13.45 -1.14 10.60
CA SER A 194 14.19 -0.09 11.31
C SER A 194 14.08 1.27 10.60
N GLY A 195 14.19 2.36 11.37
CA GLY A 195 14.06 3.73 10.87
C GLY A 195 12.71 4.37 11.18
N LEU A 196 12.46 5.52 10.54
CA LEU A 196 11.21 6.27 10.63
C LEU A 196 10.56 6.37 9.27
N ARG A 197 9.22 6.30 9.24
CA ARG A 197 8.43 6.41 8.03
C ARG A 197 7.36 7.47 8.24
N TYR A 198 7.35 8.44 7.33
CA TYR A 198 6.42 9.55 7.35
C TYR A 198 5.43 9.40 6.21
N THR A 199 4.16 9.66 6.51
CA THR A 199 3.09 9.76 5.53
C THR A 199 2.34 11.05 5.78
N ASP A 200 2.06 11.80 4.71
CA ASP A 200 1.31 13.05 4.78
C ASP A 200 0.29 13.12 3.63
N ASP A 201 -0.77 13.91 3.84
CA ASP A 201 -1.80 14.26 2.86
C ASP A 201 -2.34 13.04 2.08
N LEU A 202 -2.90 12.09 2.85
CA LEU A 202 -3.61 10.93 2.32
C LEU A 202 -4.95 11.34 1.70
N ALA A 203 -5.04 11.19 0.39
CA ALA A 203 -6.26 11.38 -0.40
C ALA A 203 -6.73 10.05 -1.02
N VAL A 204 -8.05 9.88 -1.13
CA VAL A 204 -8.70 8.71 -1.71
C VAL A 204 -9.86 9.20 -2.57
N GLY A 205 -10.03 8.63 -3.76
CA GLY A 205 -11.13 8.95 -4.67
C GLY A 205 -11.32 7.89 -5.75
N ASN A 206 -12.16 8.20 -6.73
CA ASN A 206 -12.44 7.38 -7.91
C ASN A 206 -12.04 8.09 -9.22
N THR A 207 -11.21 9.13 -9.10
CA THR A 207 -10.61 9.87 -10.21
C THR A 207 -9.16 10.16 -9.87
N ARG A 208 -8.32 10.29 -10.90
CA ARG A 208 -6.91 10.66 -10.72
C ARG A 208 -6.77 11.91 -9.85
N ILE A 209 -5.94 11.81 -8.81
CA ILE A 209 -5.68 12.87 -7.82
C ILE A 209 -4.51 13.72 -8.30
N GLY A 210 -3.50 13.07 -8.87
CA GLY A 210 -2.28 13.66 -9.40
C GLY A 210 -1.22 13.93 -8.33
N CYS A 211 0.03 13.89 -8.77
CA CYS A 211 1.20 14.33 -8.01
C CYS A 211 1.63 15.75 -8.38
N SER A 212 0.69 16.62 -8.74
CA SER A 212 0.93 18.02 -9.10
C SER A 212 1.96 18.63 -8.14
N LYS A 213 3.05 19.18 -8.69
CA LYS A 213 4.08 19.94 -7.94
C LYS A 213 3.41 21.11 -7.20
N GLY A 214 2.83 20.85 -6.04
CA GLY A 214 2.17 21.82 -5.18
C GLY A 214 3.04 22.30 -4.02
N ARG A 215 4.27 21.77 -3.87
CA ARG A 215 5.29 22.31 -2.97
C ARG A 215 6.55 22.65 -3.78
N GLY A 216 6.48 23.76 -4.52
CA GLY A 216 7.67 24.48 -4.99
C GLY A 216 8.31 25.34 -3.89
N GLY A 217 7.76 25.32 -2.67
CA GLY A 217 8.38 25.87 -1.48
C GLY A 217 9.10 24.79 -0.68
N PRO A 218 10.07 25.15 0.19
CA PRO A 218 10.59 24.22 1.18
C PRO A 218 9.42 23.62 1.96
N ASP A 219 9.53 22.33 2.30
CA ASP A 219 8.51 21.68 3.11
C ASP A 219 8.23 22.50 4.36
N PRO A 220 6.95 22.71 4.74
CA PRO A 220 6.66 23.21 6.06
C PRO A 220 7.37 22.31 7.07
N PRO A 221 8.02 22.87 8.10
CA PRO A 221 8.60 22.07 9.16
C PRO A 221 7.52 21.11 9.70
N PRO A 222 7.91 19.91 10.16
CA PRO A 222 6.98 18.98 10.79
C PRO A 222 6.06 19.75 11.76
N PRO A 223 4.74 19.49 11.77
CA PRO A 223 3.86 20.12 12.73
C PRO A 223 4.47 19.97 14.13
N ALA A 224 4.49 21.06 14.90
CA ALA A 224 4.92 20.99 16.29
C ALA A 224 4.12 19.88 16.99
N SER A 225 4.80 19.11 17.85
CA SER A 225 4.12 18.11 18.67
C SER A 225 2.88 18.74 19.31
N PRO A 226 1.69 18.11 19.19
CA PRO A 226 0.48 18.65 19.80
C PRO A 226 0.72 18.91 21.29
N SER A 227 0.64 20.17 21.70
CA SER A 227 0.92 20.59 23.09
C SER A 227 -0.30 20.47 24.01
N GLN A 228 -1.44 20.05 23.47
CA GLN A 228 -2.72 19.91 24.18
C GLN A 228 -3.41 18.58 23.88
N LEU A 229 -2.65 17.48 23.86
CA LEU A 229 -3.28 16.16 23.94
C LEU A 229 -3.81 15.98 25.36
N ASP A 230 -5.07 16.36 25.56
CA ASP A 230 -5.85 15.98 26.73
C ASP A 230 -6.15 14.48 26.58
N LEU A 231 -5.31 13.64 27.17
CA LEU A 231 -5.56 12.21 27.29
C LEU A 231 -6.71 12.05 28.28
N ARG A 232 -7.95 12.06 27.78
CA ARG A 232 -9.11 11.64 28.54
C ARG A 232 -9.27 10.13 28.53
#